data_AF-A0A519SLS7-F1
#
_entry.id   AF-A0A519SLS7-F1
#
_cell.length_a   1.000
_cell.length_b   1.000
_cell.length_c   1.000
_cell.angle_alpha   90.00
_cell.angle_beta   90.00
_cell.angle_gamma   90.00
#
_symmetry.space_group_name_H-M   'P 1'
#
loop_
_entity.id
_entity.type
_entity.pdbx_description
1 polymer ?
#
loop_
_entity_poly.entity_id
_entity_poly.type
_entity_poly.pdbx_seq_one_letter_code
_entity_poly.pdbx_strand_id
1 'polypeptide(L)'
;MRCTLHATTIPLEIMANETISRALTDILNLNRTSVKGYQEAAEEVKDAATKSKLSEFSQQRAGFVSDLEGFARQYGIDAADTN
;
A
#
# COMPACT_ATOMS: atom_id res chain seq x y z
N MET A 1 49.50 -7.03 11.90
CA MET A 1 48.16 -7.37 11.36
C MET A 1 47.10 -6.62 12.15
N ARG A 2 46.55 -5.53 11.59
CA ARG A 2 45.36 -4.86 12.16
C ARG A 2 44.20 -5.16 11.22
N CYS A 3 43.28 -6.00 11.69
CA CYS A 3 42.05 -6.30 10.98
C CYS A 3 41.09 -5.14 11.22
N THR A 4 40.97 -4.23 10.25
CA THR A 4 39.93 -3.18 10.26
C THR A 4 38.62 -3.79 9.78
N LEU A 5 37.77 -4.15 10.73
CA LEU A 5 36.36 -4.46 10.50
C LEU A 5 35.68 -3.18 9.97
N HIS A 6 35.45 -3.08 8.66
CA HIS A 6 34.54 -2.07 8.10
C HIS A 6 33.11 -2.51 8.41
N ALA A 7 32.63 -2.16 9.60
CA ALA A 7 31.20 -2.17 9.85
C ALA A 7 30.57 -1.05 9.02
N THR A 8 29.97 -1.40 7.89
CA THR A 8 29.19 -0.48 7.07
C THR A 8 27.92 -0.14 7.84
N THR A 9 27.98 0.87 8.70
CA THR A 9 26.80 1.41 9.36
C THR A 9 26.00 2.14 8.27
N ILE A 10 24.98 1.47 7.75
CA ILE A 10 23.98 2.13 6.89
C ILE A 10 23.40 3.29 7.72
N PRO A 11 23.39 4.53 7.22
CA PRO A 11 22.82 5.67 7.93
C PRO A 11 21.37 5.37 8.34
N LEU A 12 21.02 5.67 9.60
CA LEU A 12 19.69 5.43 10.18
C LEU A 12 18.56 6.00 9.31
N GLU A 13 18.81 7.14 8.65
CA GLU A 13 17.86 7.79 7.72
C GLU A 13 17.55 6.94 6.48
N ILE A 14 18.53 6.22 5.93
CA ILE A 14 18.34 5.35 4.76
C ILE A 14 17.48 4.14 5.15
N MET A 15 17.76 3.53 6.31
CA MET A 15 16.95 2.40 6.81
C MET A 15 15.51 2.83 7.16
N ALA A 16 15.33 4.03 7.70
CA ALA A 16 14.00 4.59 7.96
C ALA A 16 13.24 4.81 6.65
N ASN A 17 13.88 5.36 5.62
CA ASN A 17 13.26 5.58 4.32
C ASN A 17 12.86 4.26 3.63
N GLU A 18 13.72 3.25 3.68
CA GLU A 18 13.42 1.92 3.14
C GLU A 18 12.26 1.24 3.87
N THR A 19 12.25 1.33 5.21
CA THR A 19 11.17 0.77 6.04
C THR A 19 9.84 1.44 5.74
N ILE A 20 9.83 2.78 5.64
CA ILE A 20 8.63 3.55 5.30
C ILE A 20 8.16 3.21 3.88
N SER A 21 9.08 3.11 2.92
CA SER A 21 8.75 2.76 1.53
C SER A 21 8.09 1.39 1.43
N ARG A 22 8.65 0.37 2.10
CA ARG A 22 8.08 -0.97 2.14
C ARG A 22 6.69 -0.98 2.80
N ALA A 23 6.56 -0.36 3.98
CA ALA A 23 5.29 -0.29 4.68
C ALA A 23 4.20 0.42 3.86
N LEU A 24 4.56 1.51 3.16
CA LEU A 24 3.63 2.23 2.30
C LEU A 24 3.18 1.38 1.11
N THR A 25 4.10 0.68 0.45
CA THR A 25 3.79 -0.26 -0.64
C THR A 25 2.89 -1.40 -0.15
N ASP A 26 3.15 -1.97 1.02
CA ASP A 26 2.31 -3.03 1.59
C ASP A 26 0.88 -2.55 1.86
N ILE A 27 0.73 -1.34 2.41
CA ILE A 27 -0.58 -0.74 2.66
C ILE A 27 -1.31 -0.44 1.33
N LEU A 28 -0.61 0.06 0.32
CA LEU A 28 -1.18 0.28 -1.01
C LEU A 28 -1.71 -1.03 -1.61
N ASN A 29 -0.89 -2.08 -1.62
CA ASN A 29 -1.27 -3.39 -2.16
C ASN A 29 -2.44 -4.02 -1.40
N LEU A 30 -2.48 -3.88 -0.08
CA LEU A 30 -3.59 -4.35 0.74
C LEU A 30 -4.90 -3.63 0.38
N ASN A 31 -4.86 -2.30 0.17
CA ASN A 31 -6.06 -1.55 -0.18
C ASN A 31 -6.50 -1.84 -1.62
N ARG A 32 -5.59 -1.97 -2.58
CA ARG A 32 -5.91 -2.37 -3.96
C ARG A 32 -6.53 -3.76 -4.01
N THR A 33 -6.00 -4.70 -3.23
CA THR A 33 -6.61 -6.05 -3.06
C THR A 33 -8.00 -5.94 -2.46
N SER A 34 -8.19 -5.09 -1.46
CA SER A 34 -9.50 -4.87 -0.83
C SER A 34 -10.52 -4.25 -1.79
N VAL A 35 -10.11 -3.34 -2.69
CA VAL A 35 -11.00 -2.79 -3.75
C VAL A 35 -11.59 -3.92 -4.58
N LYS A 36 -10.74 -4.84 -5.07
CA LYS A 36 -11.16 -6.00 -5.86
C LYS A 36 -12.03 -6.96 -5.04
N GLY A 37 -11.60 -7.31 -3.83
CA GLY A 37 -12.36 -8.23 -2.97
C GLY A 37 -13.76 -7.72 -2.61
N TYR A 38 -13.93 -6.41 -2.40
CA TYR A 38 -15.26 -5.83 -2.20
C TYR A 38 -16.11 -5.81 -3.48
N GLN A 39 -15.51 -5.62 -4.66
CA GLN A 39 -16.22 -5.70 -5.94
C GLN A 39 -16.71 -7.13 -6.18
N GLU A 40 -15.82 -8.12 -6.06
CA GLU A 40 -16.15 -9.55 -6.22
C GLU A 40 -17.23 -9.98 -5.22
N ALA A 41 -17.11 -9.60 -3.94
CA ALA A 41 -18.14 -9.89 -2.95
C ALA A 41 -19.48 -9.22 -3.29
N ALA A 42 -19.46 -8.00 -3.84
CA ALA A 42 -20.69 -7.31 -4.25
C ALA A 42 -21.39 -8.08 -5.38
N GLU A 43 -20.64 -8.64 -6.34
CA GLU A 43 -21.17 -9.42 -7.47
C GLU A 43 -21.90 -10.69 -7.00
N GLU A 44 -21.35 -11.39 -6.00
CA GLU A 44 -21.89 -12.65 -5.47
C GLU A 44 -23.12 -12.48 -4.57
N VAL A 45 -23.31 -11.30 -3.98
CA VAL A 45 -24.42 -11.05 -3.05
C VAL A 45 -25.71 -10.69 -3.78
N LYS A 46 -26.80 -11.40 -3.42
CA LYS A 46 -28.16 -11.18 -3.96
C LYS A 46 -28.89 -10.01 -3.32
N ASP A 47 -28.60 -9.72 -2.05
CA ASP A 47 -29.22 -8.62 -1.31
C ASP A 47 -28.73 -7.26 -1.82
N ALA A 48 -29.65 -6.41 -2.27
CA ALA A 48 -29.33 -5.15 -2.91
C ALA A 48 -28.67 -4.15 -1.94
N ALA A 49 -29.09 -4.13 -0.68
CA ALA A 49 -28.52 -3.23 0.33
C ALA A 49 -27.06 -3.60 0.64
N THR A 50 -26.80 -4.90 0.80
CA THR A 50 -25.45 -5.42 1.05
C THR A 50 -24.54 -5.20 -0.17
N LYS A 51 -25.04 -5.46 -1.39
CA LYS A 51 -24.33 -5.12 -2.64
C LYS A 51 -23.93 -3.65 -2.68
N SER A 52 -24.87 -2.74 -2.40
CA SER A 52 -24.60 -1.30 -2.36
C SER A 52 -23.52 -0.94 -1.33
N LYS A 53 -23.54 -1.56 -0.15
CA LYS A 53 -22.55 -1.28 0.90
C LYS A 53 -21.15 -1.78 0.55
N LEU A 54 -21.05 -2.96 -0.07
CA LEU A 54 -19.79 -3.50 -0.56
C LEU A 54 -19.20 -2.61 -1.68
N SER A 55 -20.04 -2.13 -2.60
CA SER A 55 -19.62 -1.16 -3.62
C SER A 55 -19.12 0.15 -3.01
N GLU A 56 -19.80 0.67 -1.97
CA GLU A 56 -19.36 1.86 -1.23
C GLU A 56 -17.98 1.65 -0.58
N PHE A 57 -17.75 0.50 0.07
CA PHE A 57 -16.44 0.19 0.68
C PHE A 57 -15.33 0.05 -0.37
N SER A 58 -15.63 -0.54 -1.52
CA SER A 58 -14.69 -0.58 -2.65
C SER A 58 -14.29 0.84 -3.09
N GLN A 59 -15.26 1.74 -3.25
CA GLN A 59 -15.00 3.14 -3.62
C GLN A 59 -14.18 3.89 -2.56
N GLN A 60 -14.48 3.69 -1.27
CA GLN A 60 -13.69 4.27 -0.18
C GLN A 60 -12.23 3.79 -0.21
N ARG A 61 -12.00 2.51 -0.47
CA ARG A 61 -10.63 1.95 -0.59
C ARG A 61 -9.91 2.49 -1.82
N ALA A 62 -10.60 2.63 -2.95
CA ALA A 62 -10.02 3.21 -4.17
C ALA A 62 -9.61 4.68 -3.96
N GLY A 63 -10.45 5.47 -3.29
CA GLY A 63 -10.09 6.85 -2.89
C GLY A 63 -8.84 6.89 -2.02
N PHE A 64 -8.79 6.02 -1.00
CA PHE A 64 -7.63 5.96 -0.10
C PHE A 64 -6.34 5.51 -0.80
N VAL A 65 -6.41 4.60 -1.78
CA VAL A 65 -5.27 4.27 -2.65
C VAL A 65 -4.75 5.50 -3.36
N SER A 66 -5.64 6.32 -3.94
CA SER A 66 -5.25 7.55 -4.62
C SER A 66 -4.55 8.54 -3.69
N ASP A 67 -5.04 8.69 -2.46
CA ASP A 67 -4.42 9.53 -1.43
C ASP A 67 -3.01 9.03 -1.06
N LEU A 68 -2.87 7.71 -0.85
CA LEU A 68 -1.57 7.09 -0.53
C LEU A 68 -0.57 7.17 -1.68
N GLU A 69 -1.00 7.04 -2.93
CA GLU A 69 -0.16 7.27 -4.11
C GLU A 69 0.25 8.75 -4.23
N GLY A 70 -0.65 9.67 -3.85
CA GLY A 70 -0.33 11.09 -3.72
C GLY A 70 0.72 11.35 -2.65
N PHE A 71 0.64 10.65 -1.51
CA PHE A 71 1.65 10.70 -0.46
C PHE A 71 2.98 10.10 -0.92
N ALA A 72 2.98 8.90 -1.50
CA ALA A 72 4.19 8.22 -1.98
C ALA A 72 5.02 9.09 -2.94
N ARG A 73 4.34 9.75 -3.90
CA ARG A 73 4.97 10.65 -4.87
C ARG A 73 5.68 11.84 -4.23
N GLN A 74 5.16 12.38 -3.12
CA GLN A 74 5.80 13.49 -2.40
C GLN A 74 7.15 13.11 -1.80
N TYR A 75 7.38 11.82 -1.53
CA TYR A 75 8.61 11.29 -0.97
C TYR A 75 9.48 10.57 -2.02
N GLY A 76 9.12 10.66 -3.31
CA GLY A 76 9.85 9.98 -4.38
C GLY A 76 9.76 8.45 -4.34
N ILE A 77 8.74 7.91 -3.65
CA ILE A 77 8.48 6.47 -3.58
C ILE A 77 7.64 6.09 -4.78
N ASP A 78 8.22 5.30 -5.69
CA ASP A 78 7.47 4.73 -6.81
C ASP A 78 6.74 3.48 -6.32
N ALA A 79 5.48 3.67 -5.92
CA ALA A 79 4.57 2.62 -5.51
C ALA A 79 3.57 2.29 -6.62
N ALA A 80 4.03 2.27 -7.86
CA ALA A 80 3.26 1.76 -9.00
C ALA A 80 2.70 0.37 -8.69
N ASP A 81 1.61 0.02 -9.37
CA ASP A 81 0.89 -1.23 -9.16
C ASP A 81 1.77 -2.45 -9.50
N THR A 82 2.50 -2.95 -8.51
CA THR A 82 3.25 -4.21 -8.61
C THR A 82 2.23 -5.34 -8.47
N ASN A 83 1.59 -5.67 -9.60
CA ASN A 83 0.70 -6.82 -9.74
C ASN A 83 1.36 -8.12 -9.28
#